data_AF-A0A453PB57-F1
#
_entry.id   AF-A0A453PB57-F1
#
_cell.length_a   1.000
_cell.length_b   1.000
_cell.length_c   1.000
_cell.angle_alpha   90.00
_cell.angle_beta   90.00
_cell.angle_gamma   90.00
#
_symmetry.space_group_name_H-M   'P 1'
#
loop_
_entity.id
_entity.type
_entity.pdbx_description
1 polymer ?
#
loop_
_entity_poly.entity_id
_entity_poly.type
_entity_poly.pdbx_seq_one_letter_code
_entity_poly.pdbx_strand_id
1 'polypeptide(L)'
;RAPSAPDRPLRPVAGGAPRNRAPVKGGGPRRSSRGAGDAETMPVAASAIYFLNLRGDVLINRLYRDDVGGNMVDAFRMHIMQTKELGTCPVRQIGGCSFLYMRISNVYIVIVVSSNANVSCAFKFVVE
;
A
#
# COMPACT_ATOMS: atom_id res chain seq x y z
N ARG A 1 -9.37 56.41 20.43
CA ARG A 1 -8.94 56.38 21.85
C ARG A 1 -9.15 54.96 22.38
N ALA A 2 -8.13 54.10 22.24
CA ALA A 2 -8.06 52.77 22.81
C ALA A 2 -6.97 52.79 23.90
N PRO A 3 -7.11 52.06 25.03
CA PRO A 3 -6.11 52.12 26.10
C PRO A 3 -4.88 51.28 25.77
N SER A 4 -3.72 51.85 26.07
CA SER A 4 -2.38 51.30 26.02
C SER A 4 -2.19 50.14 27.00
N ALA A 5 -1.60 49.03 26.55
CA ALA A 5 -1.20 47.91 27.40
C ALA A 5 0.12 48.23 28.13
N PRO A 6 0.31 47.82 29.39
CA PRO A 6 1.56 48.07 30.13
C PRO A 6 2.65 47.03 29.81
N ASP A 7 3.89 47.53 29.73
CA ASP A 7 5.14 46.79 29.55
C ASP A 7 5.29 45.64 30.55
N ARG A 8 5.57 44.44 30.04
CA ARG A 8 5.89 43.26 30.85
C ARG A 8 7.41 43.06 30.85
N PRO A 9 8.10 42.98 32.02
CA PRO A 9 9.55 42.85 32.04
C PRO A 9 9.99 41.46 31.55
N LEU A 10 11.06 41.44 30.75
CA LEU A 10 11.73 40.24 30.24
C LEU A 10 12.33 39.44 31.40
N ARG A 11 12.00 38.15 31.50
CA ARG A 11 12.63 37.22 32.45
C ARG A 11 14.09 36.95 32.03
N PRO A 12 15.05 36.90 32.97
CA PRO A 12 16.42 36.53 32.64
C PRO A 12 16.52 35.03 32.33
N VAL A 13 17.21 34.71 31.23
CA VAL A 13 17.58 33.34 30.85
C VAL A 13 18.70 32.88 31.80
N ALA A 14 18.36 32.06 32.78
CA ALA A 14 19.34 31.41 33.65
C ALA A 14 20.00 30.23 32.90
N GLY A 15 21.34 30.26 32.86
CA GLY A 15 22.19 29.34 32.12
C GLY A 15 22.04 27.88 32.56
N GLY A 16 22.01 26.98 31.56
CA GLY A 16 22.03 25.54 31.77
C GLY A 16 23.42 25.05 32.16
N ALA A 17 23.51 24.38 33.30
CA ALA A 17 24.68 23.58 33.67
C ALA A 17 24.76 22.30 32.80
N PRO A 18 25.97 21.85 32.40
CA PRO A 18 26.11 20.65 31.60
C PRO A 18 25.77 19.40 32.42
N ARG A 19 24.73 18.67 32.02
CA ARG A 19 24.42 17.34 32.57
C ARG A 19 25.50 16.35 32.14
N ASN A 20 26.20 15.79 33.12
CA ASN A 20 27.12 14.66 32.96
C ASN A 20 26.47 13.53 32.17
N ARG A 21 26.98 13.25 30.97
CA ARG A 21 26.57 12.10 30.14
C ARG A 21 27.40 10.89 30.59
N ALA A 22 26.76 9.92 31.24
CA ALA A 22 27.35 8.61 31.50
C ALA A 22 27.71 7.90 30.17
N PRO A 23 28.75 7.05 30.13
CA PRO A 23 29.15 6.38 28.91
C PRO A 23 28.08 5.35 28.50
N VAL A 24 27.60 5.45 27.26
CA VAL A 24 26.70 4.47 26.66
C VAL A 24 27.48 3.16 26.52
N LYS A 25 27.15 2.15 27.34
CA LYS A 25 27.68 0.79 27.18
C LYS A 25 27.34 0.31 25.76
N GLY A 26 28.38 -0.06 25.01
CA GLY A 26 28.27 -0.55 23.63
C GLY A 26 27.29 -1.71 23.54
N GLY A 27 26.24 -1.52 22.73
CA GLY A 27 25.41 -2.61 22.26
C GLY A 27 26.19 -3.38 21.21
N GLY A 28 26.63 -4.60 21.54
CA GLY A 28 27.11 -5.55 20.54
C GLY A 28 26.06 -5.79 19.45
N PRO A 29 26.46 -6.30 18.27
CA PRO A 29 25.55 -6.50 17.16
C PRO A 29 24.36 -7.34 17.63
N ARG A 30 23.15 -6.78 17.52
CA ARG A 30 21.90 -7.51 17.75
C ARG A 30 21.91 -8.71 16.82
N ARG A 31 22.21 -9.88 17.38
CA ARG A 31 22.13 -11.16 16.70
C ARG A 31 20.65 -11.38 16.39
N SER A 32 20.21 -10.99 15.19
CA SER A 32 18.87 -11.30 14.73
C SER A 32 18.79 -12.81 14.56
N SER A 33 18.20 -13.48 15.53
CA SER A 33 17.68 -14.83 15.36
C SER A 33 16.55 -14.76 14.33
N ARG A 34 16.88 -14.78 13.04
CA ARG A 34 15.90 -15.09 12.00
C ARG A 34 15.76 -16.60 11.97
N GLY A 35 14.73 -17.07 12.65
CA GLY A 35 14.27 -18.44 12.53
C GLY A 35 13.58 -18.65 11.19
N ALA A 36 13.77 -19.87 10.66
CA ALA A 36 12.93 -20.57 9.69
C ALA A 36 12.41 -19.78 8.47
N GLY A 37 13.06 -20.02 7.34
CA GLY A 37 12.48 -19.83 6.01
C GLY A 37 12.68 -18.43 5.45
N ASP A 38 13.91 -18.13 5.02
CA ASP A 38 14.10 -17.15 3.94
C ASP A 38 13.48 -17.76 2.68
N ALA A 39 12.14 -17.67 2.58
CA ALA A 39 11.46 -17.73 1.30
C ALA A 39 12.10 -16.59 0.50
N GLU A 40 13.01 -16.97 -0.40
CA GLU A 40 13.65 -16.09 -1.36
C GLU A 40 12.59 -15.08 -1.81
N THR A 41 12.79 -13.80 -1.49
CA THR A 41 11.83 -12.74 -1.81
C THR A 41 11.77 -12.68 -3.32
N MET A 42 10.91 -13.51 -3.90
CA MET A 42 10.73 -13.56 -5.33
C MET A 42 10.24 -12.18 -5.76
N PRO A 43 10.77 -11.64 -6.88
CA PRO A 43 10.27 -10.39 -7.41
C PRO A 43 8.75 -10.48 -7.51
N VAL A 44 8.08 -9.58 -6.80
CA VAL A 44 6.64 -9.66 -6.60
C VAL A 44 5.94 -9.38 -7.92
N ALA A 45 5.35 -10.43 -8.50
CA ALA A 45 4.48 -10.37 -9.67
C ALA A 45 3.00 -10.43 -9.26
N ALA A 46 2.10 -10.41 -10.26
CA ALA A 46 0.66 -10.56 -10.06
C ALA A 46 0.33 -11.86 -9.29
N SER A 47 -0.56 -11.76 -8.30
CA SER A 47 -1.09 -12.92 -7.57
C SER A 47 -2.15 -13.64 -8.40
N ALA A 48 -3.04 -12.87 -9.04
CA ALA A 48 -4.11 -13.39 -9.88
C ALA A 48 -4.49 -12.40 -10.98
N ILE A 49 -4.97 -12.91 -12.11
CA ILE A 49 -5.55 -12.12 -13.19
C ILE A 49 -6.94 -12.66 -13.52
N TYR A 50 -7.91 -11.77 -13.63
CA TYR A 50 -9.30 -12.05 -13.97
C TYR A 50 -9.72 -11.23 -15.18
N PHE A 51 -10.42 -11.90 -16.09
CA PHE A 51 -11.15 -11.27 -17.18
C PHE A 51 -12.62 -11.33 -16.82
N LEU A 52 -13.24 -10.17 -16.62
CA LEU A 52 -14.63 -10.04 -16.20
C LEU A 52 -15.46 -9.41 -17.30
N ASN A 53 -16.73 -9.80 -17.39
CA ASN A 53 -17.70 -9.08 -18.22
C ASN A 53 -18.09 -7.74 -17.57
N LEU A 54 -18.93 -6.96 -18.25
CA LEU A 54 -19.45 -5.69 -17.70
C LEU A 54 -20.33 -5.85 -16.45
N ARG A 55 -20.86 -7.05 -16.19
CA ARG A 55 -21.64 -7.38 -14.99
C ARG A 55 -20.75 -7.79 -13.79
N GLY A 56 -19.48 -8.07 -14.04
CA GLY A 56 -18.51 -8.54 -13.06
C GLY A 56 -18.41 -10.06 -12.95
N ASP A 57 -19.00 -10.81 -13.88
CA ASP A 57 -18.88 -12.27 -13.91
C ASP A 57 -17.55 -12.67 -14.55
N VAL A 58 -16.90 -13.71 -14.01
CA VAL A 58 -15.61 -14.20 -14.48
C VAL A 58 -15.79 -14.91 -15.82
N LEU A 59 -15.13 -14.40 -16.85
CA LEU A 59 -15.00 -15.06 -18.13
C LEU A 59 -13.86 -16.08 -18.07
N ILE A 60 -12.67 -15.64 -17.64
CA ILE A 60 -11.46 -16.45 -17.51
C ILE A 60 -10.69 -15.93 -16.29
N ASN A 61 -10.06 -16.84 -15.54
CA ASN A 61 -9.15 -16.48 -14.47
C ASN A 61 -7.84 -17.27 -14.55
N ARG A 62 -6.79 -16.68 -13.98
CA ARG A 62 -5.53 -17.35 -13.71
C ARG A 62 -5.01 -16.95 -12.35
N LEU A 63 -4.83 -17.93 -11.47
CA LEU A 63 -4.14 -17.79 -10.19
C LEU A 63 -2.67 -18.13 -10.43
N TYR A 64 -1.76 -17.22 -10.07
CA TYR A 64 -0.31 -17.43 -10.12
C TYR A 64 0.26 -17.74 -8.74
N ARG A 65 -0.40 -17.26 -7.69
CA ARG A 65 -0.01 -17.42 -6.29
C ARG A 65 -1.24 -17.76 -5.44
N ASP A 66 -0.99 -18.47 -4.35
CA ASP A 66 -2.02 -18.86 -3.37
C ASP A 66 -2.16 -17.84 -2.23
N ASP A 67 -1.65 -16.61 -2.42
CA ASP A 67 -1.62 -15.54 -1.42
C ASP A 67 -2.86 -14.63 -1.45
N VAL A 68 -3.82 -14.92 -2.33
CA VAL A 68 -5.09 -14.21 -2.47
C VAL A 68 -6.27 -15.19 -2.38
N GLY A 69 -7.31 -14.81 -1.64
CA GLY A 69 -8.51 -15.62 -1.45
C GLY A 69 -9.42 -15.70 -2.69
N GLY A 70 -10.35 -16.65 -2.70
CA GLY A 70 -11.32 -16.82 -3.80
C GLY A 70 -12.35 -15.69 -3.95
N ASN A 71 -12.42 -14.78 -2.98
CA ASN A 71 -13.41 -13.69 -2.90
C ASN A 71 -12.96 -12.36 -3.54
N MET A 72 -11.82 -12.33 -4.23
CA MET A 72 -11.28 -11.09 -4.80
C MET A 72 -12.19 -10.49 -5.89
N VAL A 73 -12.87 -11.34 -6.66
CA VAL A 73 -13.81 -10.87 -7.70
C VAL A 73 -15.00 -10.17 -7.07
N ASP A 74 -15.56 -10.72 -6.00
CA ASP A 74 -16.68 -10.11 -5.28
C ASP A 74 -16.25 -8.79 -4.63
N ALA A 75 -15.06 -8.75 -4.03
CA ALA A 75 -14.48 -7.52 -3.51
C ALA A 75 -14.34 -6.45 -4.60
N PHE A 76 -13.85 -6.82 -5.78
CA PHE A 76 -13.73 -5.93 -6.93
C PHE A 76 -15.11 -5.41 -7.39
N ARG A 77 -16.12 -6.30 -7.50
CA ARG A 77 -17.47 -5.91 -7.91
C ARG A 77 -18.08 -4.90 -6.94
N MET A 78 -18.05 -5.19 -5.65
CA MET A 78 -18.68 -4.36 -4.62
C MET A 78 -18.00 -3.01 -4.45
N HIS A 79 -16.66 -2.98 -4.45
CA HIS A 79 -15.93 -1.76 -4.09
C HIS A 79 -15.53 -0.91 -5.29
N ILE A 80 -15.41 -1.51 -6.48
CA ILE A 80 -14.95 -0.81 -7.69
C ILE A 80 -16.07 -0.72 -8.71
N MET A 81 -16.64 -1.83 -9.18
CA MET A 81 -17.66 -1.81 -10.25
C MET A 81 -18.96 -1.11 -9.86
N GLN A 82 -19.39 -1.24 -8.61
CA GLN A 82 -20.61 -0.60 -8.10
C GLN A 82 -20.42 0.89 -7.73
N THR A 83 -19.19 1.40 -7.77
CA THR A 83 -18.87 2.77 -7.38
C THR A 83 -18.93 3.71 -8.59
N LYS A 84 -19.43 4.94 -8.38
CA LYS A 84 -19.49 5.97 -9.44
C LYS A 84 -18.12 6.41 -9.99
N GLU A 85 -17.04 6.05 -9.30
CA GLU A 85 -15.64 6.36 -9.66
C GLU A 85 -14.98 5.32 -10.58
N LEU A 86 -15.77 4.40 -11.14
CA LEU A 86 -15.28 3.37 -12.05
C LEU A 86 -14.54 4.01 -13.24
N GLY A 87 -13.23 3.77 -13.33
CA GLY A 87 -12.39 4.27 -14.42
C GLY A 87 -11.61 5.56 -14.11
N THR A 88 -11.80 6.19 -12.95
CA THR A 88 -11.00 7.36 -12.55
C THR A 88 -9.63 6.95 -11.99
N CYS A 89 -9.58 5.84 -11.25
CA CYS A 89 -8.38 5.35 -10.58
C CYS A 89 -8.08 3.91 -11.02
N PRO A 90 -7.07 3.67 -11.88
CA PRO A 90 -6.78 2.33 -12.41
C PRO A 90 -6.16 1.38 -11.37
N VAL A 91 -5.82 1.90 -10.18
CA VAL A 91 -5.33 1.11 -9.04
C VAL A 91 -6.16 1.47 -7.82
N ARG A 92 -6.67 0.45 -7.11
CA ARG A 92 -7.43 0.60 -5.87
C ARG A 92 -6.95 -0.44 -4.85
N GLN A 93 -6.76 -0.02 -3.61
CA GLN A 93 -6.38 -0.94 -2.54
C GLN A 93 -7.60 -1.32 -1.71
N ILE A 94 -7.82 -2.63 -1.49
CA ILE A 94 -8.95 -3.18 -0.72
C ILE A 94 -8.43 -4.36 0.10
N GLY A 95 -8.68 -4.34 1.42
CA GLY A 95 -8.36 -5.48 2.29
C GLY A 95 -6.88 -5.90 2.29
N GLY A 96 -5.96 -4.96 2.11
CA GLY A 96 -4.52 -5.23 2.02
C GLY A 96 -4.02 -5.66 0.64
N CYS A 97 -4.92 -5.97 -0.29
CA CYS A 97 -4.58 -6.28 -1.69
C CYS A 97 -4.72 -5.04 -2.57
N SER A 98 -3.87 -4.94 -3.58
CA SER A 98 -3.96 -3.94 -4.64
C SER A 98 -4.66 -4.53 -5.86
N PHE A 99 -5.72 -3.89 -6.29
CA PHE A 99 -6.48 -4.18 -7.50
C PHE A 99 -6.05 -3.20 -8.57
N LEU A 100 -5.33 -3.68 -9.57
CA LEU A 100 -5.03 -2.93 -10.78
C LEU A 100 -6.05 -3.37 -11.82
N TYR A 101 -6.70 -2.43 -12.48
CA TYR A 101 -7.71 -2.79 -13.46
C TYR A 101 -7.77 -1.80 -14.60
N MET A 102 -8.16 -2.32 -15.76
CA MET A 102 -8.45 -1.52 -16.93
C MET A 102 -9.61 -2.15 -17.70
N ARG A 103 -10.29 -1.31 -18.48
CA ARG A 103 -11.36 -1.76 -19.38
C ARG A 103 -10.87 -1.72 -20.81
N ILE A 104 -10.96 -2.85 -21.50
CA ILE A 104 -10.74 -2.94 -22.95
C ILE A 104 -12.06 -3.40 -23.56
N SER A 105 -12.71 -2.50 -24.31
CA SER A 105 -14.04 -2.72 -24.88
C SER A 105 -15.08 -3.12 -23.82
N ASN A 106 -15.56 -4.37 -23.86
CA ASN A 106 -16.60 -4.90 -22.97
C ASN A 106 -16.06 -5.85 -21.89
N VAL A 107 -14.74 -5.88 -21.70
CA VAL A 107 -14.06 -6.75 -20.74
C VAL A 107 -13.27 -5.89 -19.75
N TYR A 108 -13.44 -6.20 -18.47
CA TYR A 108 -12.57 -5.70 -17.40
C TYR A 108 -11.44 -6.69 -17.19
N ILE A 109 -10.22 -6.18 -17.24
CA ILE A 109 -9.02 -6.95 -16.91
C ILE A 109 -8.60 -6.49 -15.53
N VAL A 110 -8.57 -7.42 -14.59
CA VAL A 110 -8.30 -7.16 -13.18
C VAL A 110 -7.10 -7.98 -12.75
N ILE A 111 -6.09 -7.31 -12.24
CA ILE A 111 -4.88 -7.90 -11.67
C ILE A 111 -4.91 -7.65 -10.17
N VAL A 112 -4.79 -8.72 -9.40
CA VAL A 112 -4.74 -8.65 -7.93
C VAL A 112 -3.31 -8.92 -7.48
N VAL A 113 -2.85 -8.12 -6.53
CA VAL A 113 -1.51 -8.25 -5.94
C VAL A 113 -1.61 -8.12 -4.43
N SER A 114 -1.10 -9.11 -3.69
CA SER A 114 -1.09 -9.13 -2.22
C SER A 114 0.04 -8.30 -1.60
N SER A 115 1.08 -7.98 -2.37
CA SER A 115 2.25 -7.21 -1.93
C SER A 115 2.62 -6.11 -2.94
N ASN A 116 3.61 -5.27 -2.63
CA ASN A 116 4.00 -4.17 -3.50
C ASN A 116 4.63 -4.71 -4.80
N ALA A 117 3.98 -4.46 -5.94
CA ALA A 117 4.45 -4.84 -7.26
C ALA A 117 4.60 -3.62 -8.18
N ASN A 118 5.41 -3.77 -9.22
CA ASN A 118 5.55 -2.75 -10.25
C ASN A 118 4.30 -2.69 -11.13
N VAL A 119 3.49 -1.66 -10.88
CA VAL A 119 2.24 -1.36 -11.61
C VAL A 119 2.48 -1.17 -13.11
N SER A 120 3.61 -0.57 -13.50
CA SER A 120 3.93 -0.33 -14.91
C SER A 120 4.10 -1.65 -15.67
N CYS A 121 4.79 -2.62 -15.08
CA CYS A 121 4.97 -3.95 -15.68
C CYS A 121 3.63 -4.68 -15.83
N ALA A 122 2.74 -4.56 -14.85
CA ALA A 122 1.42 -5.20 -14.88
C ALA A 122 0.54 -4.64 -16.02
N PHE A 123 0.50 -3.32 -16.20
CA PHE A 123 -0.24 -2.71 -17.32
C PHE A 123 0.42 -2.99 -18.68
N LYS A 124 1.75 -2.95 -18.76
CA LYS A 124 2.47 -3.31 -20.00
C LYS A 124 2.14 -4.74 -20.44
N PHE A 125 2.14 -5.70 -19.50
CA PHE A 125 1.81 -7.10 -19.77
C PHE A 125 0.39 -7.31 -20.34
N VAL A 126 -0.55 -6.43 -20.04
CA VAL A 126 -1.93 -6.55 -20.52
C VAL A 126 -2.12 -5.94 -21.91
N VAL A 127 -1.34 -4.92 -22.26
CA VAL A 127 -1.54 -4.12 -23.47
C VAL A 127 -0.66 -4.59 -24.64
N GLU A 128 0.49 -5.19 -24.37
CA GLU A 128 1.49 -5.63 -25.35
C GLU A 128 1.52 -7.15 -25.48
#